data_AF-A0A956VSM0-F1
#
_entry.id   AF-A0A956VSM0-F1
#
_cell.length_a   1.000
_cell.length_b   1.000
_cell.length_c   1.000
_cell.angle_alpha   90.00
_cell.angle_beta   90.00
_cell.angle_gamma   90.00
#
_symmetry.space_group_name_H-M   'P 1'
#
loop_
_entity.id
_entity.type
_entity.pdbx_description
1 polymer ?
#
loop_
_entity_poly.entity_id
_entity_poly.type
_entity_poly.pdbx_seq_one_letter_code
_entity_poly.pdbx_strand_id
1 'polypeptide(L)'
;MDNAVALVQAYLRVNGYFTVAEYPVIEAARFGYRSLTDLDILALRFPGAGRLVPGRHALASRPAAVFAPDPILAAPDDAVDMLVGEVKEGRAELNPASHDPAVLSTVLARFGCCSLEETGPVVDALLRRGELRLPSGHLVRLAVFGSSVGTRPPHGVALVVSLGHVVDFLEDYLRDHWDVLAAAQFKDPALGFLVTLEKARRQRERGNGISGAQD
;
A
#
# COMPACT_ATOMS: atom_id res chain seq x y z
N MET A 1 15.45 1.45 2.22
CA MET A 1 14.20 0.68 2.15
C MET A 1 14.32 -0.62 2.89
N ASP A 2 13.71 -0.61 4.08
CA ASP A 2 13.35 -1.79 4.85
C ASP A 2 12.57 -2.81 3.99
N ASN A 3 12.80 -4.11 4.20
CA ASN A 3 12.21 -5.18 3.38
C ASN A 3 10.69 -5.30 3.56
N ALA A 4 10.18 -5.12 4.79
CA ALA A 4 8.75 -5.13 5.04
C ALA A 4 8.07 -3.92 4.39
N VAL A 5 8.71 -2.75 4.44
CA VAL A 5 8.23 -1.55 3.73
C VAL A 5 8.21 -1.79 2.22
N ALA A 6 9.25 -2.41 1.66
CA ALA A 6 9.31 -2.81 0.26
C ALA A 6 8.13 -3.69 -0.14
N LEU A 7 7.82 -4.68 0.70
CA LEU A 7 6.76 -5.64 0.46
C LEU A 7 5.38 -4.97 0.49
N VAL A 8 5.10 -4.14 1.51
CA VAL A 8 3.85 -3.37 1.60
C VAL A 8 3.73 -2.41 0.42
N GLN A 9 4.82 -1.78 0.01
CA GLN A 9 4.85 -0.92 -1.17
C GLN A 9 4.43 -1.67 -2.44
N ALA A 10 5.02 -2.86 -2.68
CA ALA A 10 4.66 -3.69 -3.83
C ALA A 10 3.18 -4.08 -3.80
N TYR A 11 2.67 -4.50 -2.64
CA TYR A 11 1.27 -4.85 -2.44
C TYR A 11 0.31 -3.70 -2.73
N LEU A 12 0.56 -2.51 -2.19
CA LEU A 12 -0.27 -1.35 -2.44
C LEU A 12 -0.23 -0.93 -3.92
N ARG A 13 0.93 -1.01 -4.57
CA ARG A 13 1.07 -0.71 -6.01
C ARG A 13 0.28 -1.65 -6.90
N VAL A 14 0.35 -2.96 -6.63
CA VAL A 14 -0.47 -3.96 -7.33
C VAL A 14 -1.96 -3.65 -7.15
N ASN A 15 -2.35 -3.16 -5.97
CA ASN A 15 -3.71 -2.73 -5.66
C ASN A 15 -4.11 -1.35 -6.23
N GLY A 16 -3.28 -0.75 -7.09
CA GLY A 16 -3.57 0.49 -7.79
C GLY A 16 -3.26 1.76 -6.99
N TYR A 17 -2.47 1.67 -5.92
CA TYR A 17 -2.00 2.83 -5.17
C TYR A 17 -0.70 3.39 -5.73
N PHE A 18 -0.60 4.71 -5.73
CA PHE A 18 0.66 5.44 -5.83
C PHE A 18 1.27 5.56 -4.44
N THR A 19 2.53 5.17 -4.29
CA THR A 19 3.15 5.03 -2.97
C THR A 19 4.40 5.89 -2.84
N VAL A 20 4.58 6.51 -1.67
CA VAL A 20 5.85 7.10 -1.21
C VAL A 20 6.25 6.33 0.05
N ALA A 21 7.44 5.75 0.06
CA ALA A 21 7.96 4.99 1.21
C ALA A 21 9.09 5.77 1.90
N GLU A 22 9.27 5.54 3.20
CA GLU A 22 10.32 6.15 4.03
C GLU A 22 10.36 7.69 3.86
N TYR A 23 9.20 8.32 3.97
CA TYR A 23 9.03 9.73 3.66
C TYR A 23 9.50 10.63 4.82
N PRO A 24 10.55 11.45 4.64
CA PRO A 24 11.05 12.29 5.71
C PRO A 24 10.11 13.47 5.97
N VAL A 25 9.62 13.56 7.20
CA VAL A 25 8.82 14.69 7.67
C VAL A 25 9.74 15.66 8.38
N ILE A 26 9.93 16.82 7.76
CA ILE A 26 10.85 17.87 8.20
C ILE A 26 10.03 19.11 8.51
N GLU A 27 10.35 19.80 9.61
CA GLU A 27 9.75 21.08 9.96
C GLU A 27 10.79 22.19 10.07
N ALA A 28 10.32 23.43 9.90
CA ALA A 28 11.13 24.63 10.12
C ALA A 28 11.34 24.83 11.63
N ALA A 29 12.60 25.04 12.02
CA ALA A 29 12.98 25.35 13.40
C ALA A 29 13.56 26.77 13.46
N ARG A 30 13.72 27.31 14.68
CA ARG A 30 14.29 28.66 14.91
C ARG A 30 15.64 28.88 14.21
N PHE A 31 16.42 27.81 14.02
CA PHE A 31 17.66 27.82 13.26
C PHE A 31 17.70 26.62 12.30
N GLY A 32 17.17 26.79 11.09
CA GLY A 32 17.21 25.79 10.03
C GLY A 32 16.01 24.85 10.04
N TYR A 33 16.26 23.58 9.73
CA TYR A 33 15.23 22.55 9.61
C TYR A 33 15.57 21.37 10.50
N ARG A 34 14.56 20.73 11.08
CA ARG A 34 14.73 19.49 11.86
C ARG A 34 13.83 18.40 11.31
N SER A 35 14.36 17.17 11.25
CA SER A 35 13.52 16.00 11.00
C SER A 35 12.67 15.73 12.25
N LEU A 36 11.36 15.57 12.04
CA LEU A 36 10.43 15.11 13.06
C LEU A 36 10.47 13.58 13.14
N THR A 37 10.20 12.93 12.00
CA THR A 37 10.21 11.47 11.85
C THR A 37 10.13 11.10 10.37
N ASP A 38 10.42 9.84 10.06
CA ASP A 38 10.19 9.27 8.74
C ASP A 38 8.88 8.47 8.79
N LEU A 39 7.97 8.69 7.83
CA LEU A 39 6.78 7.87 7.66
C LEU A 39 7.10 6.65 6.82
N ASP A 40 6.72 5.47 7.30
CA ASP A 40 7.02 4.20 6.61
C ASP A 40 6.40 4.16 5.21
N ILE A 41 5.09 4.43 5.10
CA ILE A 41 4.43 4.49 3.80
C ILE A 41 3.25 5.47 3.74
N LEU A 42 3.20 6.22 2.64
CA LEU A 42 2.03 6.99 2.21
C LEU A 42 1.53 6.40 0.90
N ALA A 43 0.23 6.20 0.77
CA ALA A 43 -0.35 5.65 -0.44
C ALA A 43 -1.62 6.39 -0.86
N LEU A 44 -1.73 6.71 -2.14
CA LEU A 44 -2.91 7.37 -2.73
C LEU A 44 -3.53 6.50 -3.83
N ARG A 45 -4.84 6.32 -3.78
CA ARG A 45 -5.61 5.66 -4.83
C ARG A 45 -6.75 6.55 -5.29
N PHE A 46 -6.83 6.78 -6.60
CA PHE A 46 -7.91 7.57 -7.19
C PHE A 46 -9.16 6.72 -7.47
N PRO A 47 -10.35 7.33 -7.48
CA PRO A 47 -11.57 6.68 -7.95
C PRO A 47 -11.36 6.06 -9.34
N GLY A 48 -11.75 4.80 -9.50
CA GLY A 48 -11.58 4.08 -10.77
C GLY A 48 -10.15 3.66 -11.12
N ALA A 49 -9.20 3.76 -10.19
CA ALA A 49 -7.90 3.10 -10.33
C ALA A 49 -8.11 1.59 -10.57
N GLY A 50 -7.45 1.05 -11.60
CA GLY A 50 -7.65 -0.34 -12.06
C GLY A 50 -8.63 -0.50 -13.23
N ARG A 51 -9.25 0.58 -13.73
CA ARG A 51 -10.00 0.54 -14.99
C ARG A 51 -9.04 0.29 -16.16
N LEU A 52 -9.24 -0.83 -16.86
CA LEU A 52 -8.60 -1.05 -18.16
C LEU A 52 -9.17 -0.04 -19.17
N VAL A 53 -8.31 0.82 -19.70
CA VAL A 53 -8.68 1.65 -20.85
C VAL A 53 -8.73 0.73 -22.07
N PRO A 54 -9.86 0.61 -22.78
CA PRO A 54 -9.95 -0.23 -23.97
C PRO A 54 -8.86 0.17 -24.98
N GLY A 55 -8.09 -0.80 -25.46
CA GLY A 55 -7.13 -0.56 -26.54
C GLY A 55 -7.84 -0.08 -27.81
N ARG A 56 -7.13 0.64 -28.68
CA ARG A 56 -7.69 1.19 -29.95
C ARG A 56 -8.36 0.16 -30.87
N HIS A 57 -8.11 -1.13 -30.66
CA HIS A 57 -8.69 -2.25 -31.41
C HIS A 57 -9.52 -3.22 -30.56
N ALA A 58 -9.79 -2.90 -29.29
CA ALA A 58 -10.68 -3.72 -28.47
C ALA A 58 -12.12 -3.48 -28.94
N LEU A 59 -12.70 -4.50 -29.60
CA LEU A 59 -14.14 -4.57 -29.90
C LEU A 59 -14.91 -4.17 -28.64
N ALA A 60 -15.83 -3.21 -28.79
CA ALA A 60 -16.63 -2.57 -27.74
C ALA A 60 -17.56 -3.52 -26.95
N SER A 61 -17.34 -4.84 -27.06
CA SER A 61 -18.24 -5.91 -26.61
C SER A 61 -17.69 -6.72 -25.44
N ARG A 62 -16.44 -6.48 -25.00
CA ARG A 62 -15.95 -7.03 -23.73
C ARG A 62 -15.99 -5.93 -22.68
N PRO A 63 -16.74 -6.10 -21.57
CA PRO A 63 -16.59 -5.19 -20.44
C PRO A 63 -15.10 -5.18 -20.08
N ALA A 64 -14.50 -3.99 -20.07
CA ALA A 64 -13.12 -3.83 -19.65
C ALA A 64 -13.02 -4.46 -18.25
N ALA A 65 -12.27 -5.56 -18.13
CA ALA A 65 -12.12 -6.24 -16.85
C ALA A 65 -11.57 -5.21 -15.86
N VAL A 66 -12.37 -4.85 -14.86
CA VAL A 66 -11.95 -3.93 -13.81
C VAL A 66 -11.05 -4.75 -12.90
N PHE A 67 -9.79 -4.35 -12.77
CA PHE A 67 -8.96 -4.92 -11.72
C PHE A 67 -9.55 -4.49 -10.37
N ALA A 68 -10.11 -5.44 -9.62
CA ALA A 68 -10.63 -5.20 -8.29
C ALA A 68 -9.46 -5.24 -7.29
N PRO A 69 -9.28 -4.21 -6.44
CA PRO A 69 -8.29 -4.26 -5.39
C PRO A 69 -8.66 -5.34 -4.37
N ASP A 70 -7.68 -5.74 -3.58
CA ASP A 70 -7.85 -6.60 -2.42
C ASP A 70 -9.00 -6.09 -1.53
N PRO A 71 -10.04 -6.90 -1.29
CA PRO A 71 -11.18 -6.50 -0.47
C PRO A 71 -10.81 -6.01 0.92
N ILE A 72 -9.71 -6.49 1.52
CA ILE A 72 -9.28 -6.06 2.86
C ILE A 72 -8.96 -4.57 2.92
N LEU A 73 -8.50 -3.99 1.81
CA LEU A 73 -8.19 -2.56 1.73
C LEU A 73 -9.45 -1.71 1.82
N ALA A 74 -10.63 -2.27 1.51
CA ALA A 74 -11.90 -1.55 1.51
C ALA A 74 -11.80 -0.17 0.84
N ALA A 75 -11.11 -0.10 -0.30
CA ALA A 75 -10.81 1.15 -0.96
C ALA A 75 -12.12 1.81 -1.44
N PRO A 76 -12.35 3.11 -1.18
CA PRO A 76 -13.54 3.80 -1.64
C PRO A 76 -13.58 3.87 -3.17
N ASP A 77 -14.80 3.80 -3.73
CA ASP A 77 -15.04 3.93 -5.16
C ASP A 77 -15.34 5.36 -5.59
N ASP A 78 -15.69 6.23 -4.63
CA ASP A 78 -16.21 7.58 -4.85
C ASP A 78 -15.26 8.71 -4.38
N ALA A 79 -14.13 8.35 -3.76
CA ALA A 79 -13.16 9.29 -3.21
C ALA A 79 -11.73 8.89 -3.50
N VAL A 80 -10.83 9.87 -3.46
CA VAL A 80 -9.40 9.59 -3.41
C VAL A 80 -9.09 9.05 -2.02
N ASP A 81 -8.56 7.84 -1.97
CA ASP A 81 -8.15 7.17 -0.74
C ASP A 81 -6.69 7.51 -0.45
N MET A 82 -6.43 8.05 0.73
CA MET A 82 -5.08 8.33 1.23
C MET A 82 -4.83 7.49 2.48
N LEU A 83 -3.92 6.53 2.36
CA LEU A 83 -3.42 5.75 3.48
C LEU A 83 -2.17 6.41 4.06
N VAL A 84 -2.19 6.63 5.36
CA VAL A 84 -0.99 6.91 6.17
C VAL A 84 -0.66 5.64 6.94
N GLY A 85 0.38 4.95 6.51
CA GLY A 85 0.69 3.59 6.93
C GLY A 85 1.96 3.50 7.77
N GLU A 86 1.87 2.74 8.85
CA GLU A 86 3.01 2.23 9.62
C GLU A 86 3.27 0.77 9.24
N VAL A 87 4.54 0.37 9.14
CA VAL A 87 4.95 -1.01 8.82
C VAL A 87 5.82 -1.56 9.96
N LYS A 88 5.47 -2.74 10.46
CA LYS A 88 6.17 -3.42 11.56
C LYS A 88 6.47 -4.88 11.22
N GLU A 89 7.73 -5.29 11.32
CA GLU A 89 8.10 -6.70 11.21
C GLU A 89 7.57 -7.55 12.38
N GLY A 90 7.14 -6.91 13.47
CA GLY A 90 6.57 -7.55 14.66
C GLY A 90 5.04 -7.44 14.75
N ARG A 91 4.55 -7.00 15.90
CA ARG A 91 3.13 -6.78 16.14
C ARG A 91 2.66 -5.51 15.43
N ALA A 92 1.47 -5.58 14.81
CA ALA A 92 0.83 -4.45 14.15
C ALA A 92 0.32 -3.44 15.21
N GLU A 93 1.24 -2.65 15.73
CA GLU A 93 0.99 -1.58 16.69
C GLU A 93 1.48 -0.25 16.13
N LEU A 94 0.79 0.81 16.54
CA LEU A 94 1.15 2.17 16.18
C LEU A 94 2.34 2.65 16.98
N ASN A 95 3.28 3.29 16.30
CA ASN A 95 4.35 4.02 16.97
C ASN A 95 3.81 5.38 17.46
N PRO A 96 4.06 5.79 18.71
CA PRO A 96 3.69 7.12 19.19
C PRO A 96 4.18 8.28 18.30
N ALA A 97 5.30 8.11 17.59
CA ALA A 97 5.89 9.15 16.74
C ALA A 97 5.18 9.35 15.39
N SER A 98 4.69 8.29 14.72
CA SER A 98 3.89 8.42 13.48
C SER A 98 2.45 8.86 13.75
N HIS A 99 2.07 8.89 15.04
CA HIS A 99 0.84 9.45 15.57
C HIS A 99 1.04 10.85 16.17
N ASP A 100 2.21 11.46 15.98
CA ASP A 100 2.44 12.84 16.39
C ASP A 100 1.54 13.77 15.57
N PRO A 101 0.69 14.58 16.24
CA PRO A 101 -0.19 15.52 15.54
C PRO A 101 0.55 16.48 14.59
N ALA A 102 1.80 16.84 14.89
CA ALA A 102 2.64 17.70 14.04
C ALA A 102 3.05 16.99 12.73
N VAL A 103 3.34 15.70 12.81
CA VAL A 103 3.68 14.87 11.65
C VAL A 103 2.47 14.73 10.73
N LEU A 104 1.32 14.35 11.29
CA LEU A 104 0.08 14.24 10.51
C LEU A 104 -0.37 15.58 9.92
N SER A 105 -0.24 16.68 10.67
CA SER A 105 -0.53 18.03 10.14
C SER A 105 0.34 18.37 8.94
N THR A 106 1.65 18.14 9.05
CA THR A 106 2.61 18.41 7.96
C THR A 106 2.30 17.60 6.72
N VAL A 107 1.96 16.32 6.89
CA VAL A 107 1.63 15.40 5.80
C VAL A 107 0.33 15.81 5.12
N LEU A 108 -0.74 16.04 5.89
CA LEU A 108 -2.01 16.49 5.33
C LEU A 108 -1.87 17.79 4.53
N ALA A 109 -1.12 18.76 5.07
CA ALA A 109 -0.86 20.01 4.36
C ALA A 109 -0.06 19.80 3.07
N ARG A 110 1.01 19.00 3.14
CA ARG A 110 1.92 18.80 2.01
C ARG A 110 1.32 18.01 0.86
N PHE A 111 0.37 17.13 1.15
CA PHE A 111 -0.36 16.37 0.14
C PHE A 111 -1.65 17.06 -0.31
N GLY A 112 -1.88 18.31 0.11
CA GLY A 112 -2.98 19.14 -0.38
C GLY A 112 -4.35 18.76 0.19
N CYS A 113 -4.38 18.07 1.32
CA CYS A 113 -5.62 17.63 1.96
C CYS A 113 -6.35 18.77 2.68
N CYS A 114 -5.62 19.68 3.33
CA CYS A 114 -6.10 20.89 4.01
C CYS A 114 -4.94 21.88 4.27
N SER A 115 -5.23 23.10 4.72
CA SER A 115 -4.18 24.04 5.14
C SER A 115 -3.66 23.74 6.56
N LEU A 116 -2.44 24.20 6.91
CA LEU A 116 -1.87 24.01 8.26
C LEU A 116 -2.70 24.66 9.38
N GLU A 117 -3.50 25.69 9.08
CA GLU A 117 -4.39 26.32 10.07
C GLU A 117 -5.60 25.44 10.38
N GLU A 118 -6.00 24.59 9.43
CA GLU A 118 -7.18 23.71 9.53
C GLU A 118 -6.81 22.30 10.00
N THR A 119 -5.52 21.94 10.06
CA THR A 119 -5.09 20.57 10.38
C THR A 119 -5.37 20.15 11.81
N GLY A 120 -5.38 21.06 12.79
CA GLY A 120 -5.52 20.70 14.21
C GLY A 120 -6.78 19.86 14.51
N PRO A 121 -7.99 20.40 14.29
CA PRO A 121 -9.24 19.66 14.50
C PRO A 121 -9.38 18.40 13.62
N VAL A 122 -8.79 18.45 12.42
CA VAL A 122 -8.79 17.35 11.45
C VAL A 122 -7.96 16.17 11.95
N VAL A 123 -6.74 16.44 12.40
CA VAL A 123 -5.81 15.44 12.94
C VAL A 123 -6.36 14.83 14.22
N ASP A 124 -6.93 15.65 15.10
CA ASP A 124 -7.61 15.19 16.31
C ASP A 124 -8.75 14.21 15.99
N ALA A 125 -9.57 14.51 14.98
CA ALA A 125 -10.63 13.63 14.55
C ALA A 125 -10.09 12.35 13.91
N LEU A 126 -9.03 12.45 13.10
CA LEU A 126 -8.37 11.32 12.45
C LEU A 126 -7.75 10.37 13.48
N LEU A 127 -7.00 10.88 14.47
CA LEU A 127 -6.38 10.07 15.53
C LEU A 127 -7.42 9.36 16.42
N ARG A 128 -8.60 9.96 16.61
CA ARG A 128 -9.68 9.33 17.38
C ARG A 128 -10.40 8.23 16.59
N ARG A 129 -10.64 8.44 15.30
CA ARG A 129 -11.50 7.56 14.47
C ARG A 129 -10.72 6.58 13.61
N GLY A 130 -9.44 6.84 13.38
CA GLY A 130 -8.61 6.15 12.39
C GLY A 130 -8.87 6.57 10.95
N GLU A 131 -10.02 7.17 10.64
CA GLU A 131 -10.33 7.67 9.31
C GLU A 131 -11.17 8.94 9.34
N LEU A 132 -11.05 9.73 8.27
CA LEU A 132 -11.79 10.97 8.09
C LEU A 132 -11.91 11.33 6.61
N ARG A 133 -13.13 11.65 6.17
CA ARG A 133 -13.36 12.29 4.88
C ARG A 133 -13.22 13.81 5.01
N LEU A 134 -12.39 14.40 4.16
CA LEU A 134 -12.09 15.81 4.17
C LEU A 134 -12.94 16.58 3.14
N PRO A 135 -13.12 17.90 3.33
CA PRO A 135 -13.82 18.75 2.35
C PRO A 135 -13.19 18.72 0.95
N SER A 136 -11.89 18.43 0.85
CA SER A 136 -11.16 18.25 -0.40
C SER A 136 -11.59 17.01 -1.20
N GLY A 137 -12.44 16.14 -0.64
CA GLY A 137 -12.90 14.90 -1.26
C GLY A 137 -12.00 13.69 -0.97
N HIS A 138 -10.88 13.88 -0.26
CA HIS A 138 -10.01 12.80 0.19
C HIS A 138 -10.65 12.04 1.36
N LEU A 139 -10.59 10.71 1.32
CA LEU A 139 -10.73 9.86 2.51
C LEU A 139 -9.33 9.56 3.03
N VAL A 140 -8.99 10.07 4.21
CA VAL A 140 -7.71 9.78 4.86
C VAL A 140 -7.91 8.67 5.89
N ARG A 141 -7.07 7.64 5.86
CA ARG A 141 -7.13 6.50 6.78
C ARG A 141 -5.76 6.17 7.33
N LEU A 142 -5.70 5.93 8.64
CA LEU A 142 -4.53 5.41 9.34
C LEU A 142 -4.51 3.88 9.19
N ALA A 143 -3.40 3.36 8.69
CA ALA A 143 -3.20 1.95 8.41
C ALA A 143 -1.98 1.40 9.15
N VAL A 144 -2.04 0.13 9.55
CA VAL A 144 -0.89 -0.58 10.12
C VAL A 144 -0.71 -1.92 9.40
N PHE A 145 0.52 -2.16 8.98
CA PHE A 145 0.94 -3.43 8.41
C PHE A 145 1.87 -4.13 9.40
N GLY A 146 1.58 -5.38 9.75
CA GLY A 146 2.51 -6.11 10.62
C GLY A 146 2.38 -7.62 10.64
N SER A 147 3.41 -8.32 11.11
CA SER A 147 3.45 -9.80 11.09
C SER A 147 2.40 -10.45 11.97
N SER A 148 2.02 -9.82 13.08
CA SER A 148 0.92 -10.31 13.94
C SER A 148 -0.15 -9.24 14.13
N VAL A 149 -1.39 -9.63 13.86
CA VAL A 149 -2.57 -8.78 14.06
C VAL A 149 -3.24 -9.23 15.36
N GLY A 150 -3.41 -8.30 16.30
CA GLY A 150 -4.12 -8.59 17.54
C GLY A 150 -5.60 -8.91 17.29
N THR A 151 -6.29 -9.47 18.28
CA THR A 151 -7.72 -9.79 18.19
C THR A 151 -8.62 -8.55 18.09
N ARG A 152 -8.08 -7.36 18.36
CA ARG A 152 -8.74 -6.08 18.14
C ARG A 152 -7.78 -5.13 17.42
N PRO A 153 -8.28 -4.33 16.46
CA PRO A 153 -7.47 -3.29 15.84
C PRO A 153 -7.02 -2.27 16.90
N PRO A 154 -5.80 -1.72 16.79
CA PRO A 154 -5.36 -0.66 17.69
C PRO A 154 -6.33 0.52 17.65
N HIS A 155 -6.50 1.19 18.80
CA HIS A 155 -7.39 2.35 18.87
C HIS A 155 -6.90 3.44 17.90
N GLY A 156 -7.82 4.03 17.13
CA GLY A 156 -7.48 5.07 16.17
C GLY A 156 -6.80 4.57 14.90
N VAL A 157 -6.92 3.28 14.57
CA VAL A 157 -6.50 2.71 13.29
C VAL A 157 -7.73 2.28 12.51
N ALA A 158 -7.83 2.69 11.24
CA ALA A 158 -8.92 2.28 10.36
C ALA A 158 -8.64 0.96 9.65
N LEU A 159 -7.36 0.66 9.36
CA LEU A 159 -6.97 -0.52 8.59
C LEU A 159 -5.80 -1.26 9.23
N VAL A 160 -5.94 -2.57 9.45
CA VAL A 160 -4.83 -3.42 9.88
C VAL A 160 -4.71 -4.59 8.92
N VAL A 161 -3.53 -4.77 8.34
CA VAL A 161 -3.24 -5.86 7.39
C VAL A 161 -2.04 -6.65 7.87
N SER A 162 -2.13 -7.98 7.85
CA SER A 162 -0.98 -8.79 8.24
C SER A 162 0.06 -8.87 7.12
N LEU A 163 1.35 -8.93 7.45
CA LEU A 163 2.37 -9.18 6.44
C LEU A 163 2.20 -10.56 5.78
N GLY A 164 1.64 -11.54 6.50
CA GLY A 164 1.25 -12.83 5.92
C GLY A 164 0.22 -12.68 4.80
N HIS A 165 -0.86 -11.93 5.04
CA HIS A 165 -1.88 -11.63 4.03
C HIS A 165 -1.30 -10.91 2.82
N VAL A 166 -0.40 -9.96 3.06
CA VAL A 166 0.32 -9.25 2.00
C VAL A 166 1.12 -10.21 1.11
N VAL A 167 1.85 -11.17 1.70
CA VAL A 167 2.60 -12.19 0.96
C VAL A 167 1.65 -13.08 0.18
N ASP A 168 0.62 -13.62 0.82
CA ASP A 168 -0.35 -14.53 0.21
C ASP A 168 -1.00 -13.88 -1.02
N PHE A 169 -1.47 -12.63 -0.88
CA PHE A 169 -2.06 -11.87 -1.98
C PHE A 169 -1.08 -11.66 -3.14
N LEU A 170 0.17 -11.28 -2.85
CA LEU A 170 1.18 -11.06 -3.90
C LEU A 170 1.56 -12.36 -4.62
N GLU A 171 1.66 -13.48 -3.89
CA GLU A 171 1.91 -14.79 -4.49
C GLU A 171 0.74 -15.28 -5.35
N ASP A 172 -0.50 -15.11 -4.90
CA ASP A 172 -1.71 -15.42 -5.68
C ASP A 172 -1.78 -14.54 -6.93
N TYR A 173 -1.58 -13.23 -6.79
CA TYR A 173 -1.56 -12.29 -7.92
C TYR A 173 -0.51 -12.66 -8.97
N LEU A 174 0.70 -13.04 -8.54
CA LEU A 174 1.75 -13.48 -9.45
C LEU A 174 1.39 -14.77 -10.19
N ARG A 175 0.73 -15.72 -9.50
CA ARG A 175 0.27 -16.98 -10.10
C ARG A 175 -0.82 -16.74 -11.14
N ASP A 176 -1.80 -15.90 -10.82
CA ASP A 176 -2.96 -15.61 -11.68
C ASP A 176 -2.60 -14.77 -12.92
N HIS A 177 -1.56 -13.93 -12.81
CA HIS A 177 -1.15 -13.01 -13.88
C HIS A 177 0.21 -13.33 -14.48
N TRP A 178 0.72 -14.55 -14.27
CA TRP A 178 2.06 -14.97 -14.67
C TRP A 178 2.39 -14.69 -16.14
N ASP A 179 1.45 -14.96 -17.05
CA ASP A 179 1.66 -14.83 -18.49
C ASP A 179 2.00 -13.39 -18.91
N VAL A 180 1.49 -12.40 -18.17
CA VAL A 180 1.77 -10.98 -18.40
C VAL A 180 3.03 -10.54 -17.64
N LEU A 181 3.18 -11.00 -16.39
CA LEU A 181 4.22 -10.54 -15.48
C LEU A 181 5.60 -11.16 -15.76
N ALA A 182 5.66 -12.39 -16.31
CA ALA A 182 6.91 -13.10 -16.53
C ALA A 182 7.89 -12.36 -17.46
N ALA A 183 7.35 -11.57 -18.40
CA ALA A 183 8.11 -10.77 -19.37
C ALA A 183 8.37 -9.32 -18.92
N ALA A 184 7.76 -8.88 -17.81
CA ALA A 184 7.90 -7.51 -17.32
C ALA A 184 9.22 -7.31 -16.57
N GLN A 185 9.80 -6.11 -16.70
CA GLN A 185 10.94 -5.68 -15.89
C GLN A 185 10.41 -4.97 -14.64
N PHE A 186 10.58 -5.60 -13.48
CA PHE A 186 10.23 -5.00 -12.20
C PHE A 186 11.43 -4.24 -11.63
N LYS A 187 11.24 -2.95 -11.39
CA LYS A 187 12.21 -2.11 -10.65
C LYS A 187 11.96 -2.11 -9.15
N ASP A 188 10.82 -2.66 -8.73
CA ASP A 188 10.46 -2.84 -7.32
C ASP A 188 11.22 -4.04 -6.74
N PRO A 189 12.05 -3.87 -5.69
CA PRO A 189 12.88 -4.94 -5.16
C PRO A 189 12.08 -6.13 -4.62
N ALA A 190 10.97 -5.90 -3.91
CA ALA A 190 10.18 -6.97 -3.32
C ALA A 190 9.46 -7.77 -4.40
N LEU A 191 8.80 -7.09 -5.34
CA LEU A 191 8.11 -7.76 -6.44
C LEU A 191 9.09 -8.50 -7.36
N GLY A 192 10.24 -7.89 -7.66
CA GLY A 192 11.31 -8.52 -8.44
C GLY A 192 11.84 -9.80 -7.81
N PHE A 193 11.98 -9.81 -6.47
CA PHE A 193 12.38 -11.00 -5.73
C PHE A 193 11.30 -12.10 -5.80
N LEU A 194 10.03 -11.78 -5.56
CA LEU A 194 8.93 -12.74 -5.64
C LEU A 194 8.80 -13.36 -7.04
N VAL A 195 8.92 -12.55 -8.09
CA VAL A 195 8.95 -13.04 -9.48
C VAL A 195 10.12 -14.00 -9.69
N THR A 196 11.29 -13.70 -9.13
CA THR A 196 12.47 -14.57 -9.24
C THR A 196 12.24 -15.91 -8.55
N LEU A 197 11.64 -15.92 -7.35
CA LEU A 197 11.26 -17.15 -6.64
C LEU A 197 10.28 -17.99 -7.45
N GLU A 198 9.25 -17.36 -8.01
CA GLU A 198 8.24 -18.05 -8.82
C GLU A 198 8.84 -18.64 -10.12
N LYS A 199 9.77 -17.92 -10.78
CA LYS A 199 10.52 -18.47 -11.93
C LYS A 199 11.29 -19.73 -11.54
N ALA A 200 11.98 -19.71 -10.39
CA ALA A 200 12.76 -20.84 -9.91
C ALA A 200 11.88 -22.05 -9.55
N ARG A 201 10.74 -21.85 -8.87
CA ARG A 201 9.77 -22.91 -8.54
C ARG A 201 9.29 -23.64 -9.81
N ARG A 202 8.84 -22.89 -10.81
CA ARG A 202 8.35 -23.44 -12.09
C ARG A 202 9.42 -24.18 -12.89
N GLN A 203 10.68 -23.71 -12.84
CA GLN A 203 11.78 -24.42 -13.49
C GLN A 203 12.07 -25.77 -12.84
N ARG A 204 11.97 -25.87 -11.50
CA ARG A 204 12.11 -27.15 -10.78
C ARG A 204 11.00 -28.13 -11.12
N GLU A 205 9.76 -27.68 -11.20
CA GLU A 205 8.61 -28.52 -11.59
C GLU A 205 8.77 -29.08 -13.01
N ARG A 206 9.22 -28.23 -13.95
CA ARG A 206 9.54 -28.66 -15.33
C ARG A 206 10.71 -29.64 -15.39
N GLY A 207 11.72 -29.46 -14.54
CA GLY A 207 12.87 -30.38 -14.43
C GLY A 207 12.49 -31.74 -13.84
N ASN A 208 11.60 -31.77 -12.84
CA ASN A 208 11.12 -33.01 -12.22
C ASN A 208 10.14 -33.79 -13.11
N GLY A 209 9.41 -33.11 -14.00
CA GLY A 209 8.51 -33.77 -14.98
C GLY A 209 9.23 -34.58 -16.06
N ILE A 210 10.54 -34.39 -16.27
CA ILE A 210 11.34 -35.13 -17.26
C ILE A 210 11.91 -36.43 -16.68
N SER A 211 11.98 -36.57 -15.34
CA SER A 211 12.55 -37.75 -14.66
C SER A 211 11.56 -38.90 -14.44
N GLY A 212 10.28 -38.74 -14.81
CA GLY A 212 9.23 -39.75 -14.63
C GLY A 212 8.89 -40.58 -15.88
N ALA A 213 9.61 -40.38 -16.99
CA ALA A 213 9.40 -41.08 -18.25
C ALA A 213 10.70 -41.79 -18.67
N GLN A 214 11.11 -42.79 -17.91
CA GLN A 214 11.99 -43.84 -18.40
C GLN A 214 11.45 -45.18 -17.90
N ASP A 215 10.90 -45.92 -18.86
CA ASP A 215 10.67 -47.37 -18.82
C ASP A 215 11.97 -48.13 -18.53
#